data_AF-A0ABD0ALF5-F1
#
_entry.id   AF-A0ABD0ALF5-F1
#
_cell.length_a   1.000
_cell.length_b   1.000
_cell.length_c   1.000
_cell.angle_alpha   90.00
_cell.angle_beta   90.00
_cell.angle_gamma   90.00
#
_symmetry.space_group_name_H-M   'P 1'
#
loop_
_entity.id
_entity.type
_entity.pdbx_description
1 polymer ?
#
loop_
_entity_poly.entity_id
_entity_poly.type
_entity_poly.pdbx_seq_one_letter_code
_entity_poly.pdbx_strand_id
1 'polypeptide(L)'
;MVTQAAKRMQKTIEEAYLDLLEKESFRAVTVTQIAQAALINRQTFYHHYQDKYDLTDRITAAVFRRVRELIDVRLAQLKRGESVDDFFSFLNSSATQRFLTPALRRRVTALYTIQYDQLSLSQ
;
A
#
# COMPACT_ATOMS: atom_id res chain seq x y z
N MET A 1 -21.16 2.19 -10.28
CA MET A 1 -21.02 1.14 -9.26
C MET A 1 -19.85 0.23 -9.64
N VAL A 2 -18.86 0.04 -8.77
CA VAL A 2 -17.78 -0.95 -9.02
C VAL A 2 -18.28 -2.33 -8.59
N THR A 3 -18.20 -3.32 -9.48
CA THR A 3 -18.68 -4.68 -9.19
C THR A 3 -17.78 -5.40 -8.19
N GLN A 4 -18.32 -6.36 -7.44
CA GLN A 4 -17.54 -7.13 -6.48
C GLN A 4 -16.45 -7.98 -7.16
N ALA A 5 -16.69 -8.42 -8.39
CA ALA A 5 -15.69 -9.08 -9.23
C ALA A 5 -14.52 -8.15 -9.58
N ALA A 6 -14.78 -6.90 -9.97
CA ALA A 6 -13.73 -5.93 -10.28
C ALA A 6 -12.83 -5.62 -9.07
N LYS A 7 -13.41 -5.50 -7.87
CA LYS A 7 -12.63 -5.31 -6.62
C LYS A 7 -11.74 -6.51 -6.31
N ARG A 8 -12.25 -7.73 -6.50
CA ARG A 8 -11.46 -8.95 -6.31
C ARG A 8 -10.29 -9.00 -7.30
N MET A 9 -10.54 -8.65 -8.56
CA MET A 9 -9.50 -8.62 -9.59
C MET A 9 -8.41 -7.59 -9.30
N GLN A 10 -8.79 -6.37 -8.89
CA GLN A 10 -7.84 -5.35 -8.43
C GLN A 10 -6.95 -5.88 -7.32
N LYS A 11 -7.54 -6.55 -6.32
CA LYS A 11 -6.79 -7.13 -5.20
C LYS A 11 -5.80 -8.20 -5.66
N THR A 12 -6.21 -9.13 -6.54
CA THR A 12 -5.32 -10.16 -7.09
C THR A 12 -4.14 -9.56 -7.85
N ILE A 13 -4.39 -8.51 -8.66
CA ILE A 13 -3.33 -7.79 -9.38
C ILE A 13 -2.38 -7.08 -8.41
N GLU A 14 -2.91 -6.38 -7.39
CA GLU A 14 -2.12 -5.70 -6.37
C GLU A 14 -1.24 -6.70 -5.59
N GLU A 15 -1.77 -7.85 -5.19
CA GLU A 15 -1.02 -8.89 -4.47
C GLU A 15 0.12 -9.45 -5.32
N ALA A 16 -0.16 -9.84 -6.57
CA ALA A 16 0.87 -10.32 -7.49
C ALA A 16 1.98 -9.29 -7.74
N TYR A 17 1.63 -8.00 -7.82
CA TYR A 17 2.60 -6.93 -7.98
C TYR A 17 3.48 -6.75 -6.74
N LEU A 18 2.89 -6.78 -5.53
CA LEU A 18 3.65 -6.69 -4.28
C LEU A 18 4.60 -7.89 -4.10
N ASP A 19 4.16 -9.10 -4.47
CA ASP A 19 5.00 -10.31 -4.48
C ASP A 19 6.23 -10.16 -5.39
N LEU A 20 6.10 -9.45 -6.52
CA LEU A 20 7.21 -9.20 -7.44
C LEU A 20 8.16 -8.14 -6.88
N LEU A 21 7.64 -7.06 -6.27
CA LEU A 21 8.47 -6.02 -5.65
C LEU A 21 9.31 -6.52 -4.46
N GLU A 22 8.92 -7.64 -3.84
CA GLU A 22 9.72 -8.30 -2.81
C GLU A 22 10.91 -9.10 -3.38
N LYS A 23 10.88 -9.42 -4.68
CA LYS A 23 11.86 -10.31 -5.35
C LYS A 23 12.78 -9.55 -6.30
N GLU A 24 12.30 -8.47 -6.91
CA GLU A 24 13.05 -7.70 -7.89
C GLU A 24 12.74 -6.20 -7.83
N SER A 25 13.64 -5.38 -8.36
CA SER A 25 13.48 -3.92 -8.34
C SER A 25 12.23 -3.47 -9.12
N PHE A 26 11.64 -2.36 -8.71
CA PHE A 26 10.50 -1.74 -9.42
C PHE A 26 10.77 -1.55 -10.92
N ARG A 27 11.99 -1.19 -11.31
CA ARG A 27 12.37 -1.01 -12.71
C ARG A 27 12.25 -2.32 -13.50
N ALA A 28 12.67 -3.44 -12.92
CA ALA A 28 12.65 -4.76 -13.53
C ALA A 28 11.23 -5.32 -13.70
N VAL A 29 10.33 -5.05 -12.74
CA VAL A 29 8.94 -5.52 -12.82
C VAL A 29 8.24 -5.01 -14.08
N THR A 30 7.63 -5.91 -14.85
CA THR A 30 6.84 -5.59 -16.05
C THR A 30 5.37 -5.94 -15.87
N VAL A 31 4.49 -5.30 -16.66
CA VAL A 31 3.06 -5.65 -16.72
C VAL A 31 2.85 -7.12 -17.11
N THR A 32 3.73 -7.67 -17.95
CA THR A 32 3.69 -9.10 -18.33
C THR A 32 3.91 -10.01 -17.12
N GLN A 33 4.95 -9.74 -16.31
CA GLN A 33 5.20 -10.51 -15.09
C GLN A 33 4.04 -10.38 -14.09
N ILE A 34 3.49 -9.18 -13.92
CA ILE A 34 2.34 -8.95 -13.03
C ILE A 34 1.13 -9.78 -13.49
N ALA A 35 0.78 -9.71 -14.78
CA ALA A 35 -0.35 -10.46 -15.33
C ALA A 35 -0.16 -11.97 -15.18
N GLN A 36 1.06 -12.47 -15.42
CA GLN A 36 1.41 -13.88 -15.26
C GLN A 36 1.31 -14.32 -13.79
N ALA A 37 1.88 -13.55 -12.86
CA ALA A 37 1.82 -13.84 -11.42
C ALA A 37 0.38 -13.79 -10.88
N ALA A 38 -0.46 -12.90 -11.42
CA ALA A 38 -1.88 -12.82 -11.09
C ALA A 38 -2.76 -13.88 -11.79
N LEU A 39 -2.19 -14.72 -12.67
CA LEU A 39 -2.91 -15.71 -13.48
C LEU A 39 -4.02 -15.10 -14.34
N ILE A 40 -3.74 -13.95 -14.96
CA ILE A 40 -4.67 -13.25 -15.85
C ILE A 40 -4.04 -12.95 -17.22
N ASN A 41 -4.89 -12.65 -18.19
CA ASN A 41 -4.42 -12.09 -19.44
C ASN A 41 -3.99 -10.60 -19.25
N ARG A 42 -3.04 -10.13 -20.07
CA ARG A 42 -2.58 -8.73 -20.03
C ARG A 42 -3.70 -7.72 -20.29
N GLN A 43 -4.69 -8.06 -21.12
CA GLN A 43 -5.80 -7.15 -21.41
C GLN A 43 -6.66 -6.87 -20.17
N THR A 44 -6.83 -7.86 -19.30
CA THR A 44 -7.51 -7.73 -18.00
C THR A 44 -6.75 -6.80 -17.07
N PHE A 45 -5.40 -6.86 -17.04
CA PHE A 45 -4.61 -5.86 -16.32
C PHE A 45 -4.96 -4.45 -16.81
N TYR A 46 -4.96 -4.24 -18.13
CA TYR A 46 -5.22 -2.94 -18.74
C TYR A 46 -6.67 -2.45 -18.59
N HIS A 47 -7.61 -3.33 -18.23
CA HIS A 47 -8.96 -2.90 -17.83
C HIS A 47 -8.99 -2.23 -16.45
N HIS A 48 -8.00 -2.50 -15.60
CA HIS A 48 -7.94 -1.98 -14.23
C HIS A 48 -6.92 -0.86 -14.08
N TYR A 49 -5.79 -0.95 -14.77
CA TYR A 49 -4.65 -0.04 -14.63
C TYR A 49 -4.06 0.32 -15.98
N GLN A 50 -3.61 1.56 -16.15
CA GLN A 50 -3.01 2.02 -17.41
C GLN A 50 -1.62 1.40 -17.63
N ASP A 51 -0.83 1.32 -16.56
CA ASP A 51 0.50 0.71 -16.52
C ASP A 51 0.89 0.39 -15.06
N LYS A 52 2.16 0.02 -14.83
CA LYS A 52 2.66 -0.26 -13.46
C LYS A 52 2.82 1.00 -12.60
N TYR A 53 2.92 2.18 -13.19
CA TYR A 53 3.01 3.45 -12.47
C TYR A 53 1.63 3.83 -11.93
N ASP A 54 0.57 3.78 -12.74
CA ASP A 54 -0.82 3.98 -12.28
C ASP A 54 -1.20 2.97 -11.18
N LEU A 55 -0.79 1.70 -11.31
CA LEU A 55 -0.96 0.72 -10.24
C LEU A 55 -0.26 1.16 -8.94
N THR A 56 0.98 1.62 -9.03
CA THR A 56 1.77 2.10 -7.88
C THR A 56 1.12 3.29 -7.22
N ASP A 57 0.69 4.29 -8.01
CA ASP A 57 0.06 5.51 -7.52
C ASP A 57 -1.25 5.20 -6.80
N ARG A 58 -2.05 4.25 -7.32
CA ARG A 58 -3.30 3.84 -6.68
C ARG A 58 -3.08 3.10 -5.37
N ILE A 59 -2.10 2.19 -5.31
CA ILE A 59 -1.73 1.52 -4.06
C ILE A 59 -1.24 2.54 -3.04
N THR A 60 -0.37 3.46 -3.47
CA THR A 60 0.20 4.53 -2.64
C THR A 60 -0.88 5.45 -2.09
N ALA A 61 -1.80 5.93 -2.95
CA ALA A 61 -2.93 6.74 -2.53
C ALA A 61 -3.85 6.00 -1.54
N ALA A 62 -4.04 4.68 -1.71
CA ALA A 62 -4.80 3.87 -0.76
C ALA A 62 -4.11 3.76 0.61
N VAL A 63 -2.79 3.60 0.63
CA VAL A 63 -1.99 3.62 1.86
C VAL A 63 -2.09 4.98 2.54
N PHE A 64 -1.88 6.08 1.81
CA PHE A 64 -1.98 7.43 2.38
C PHE A 64 -3.36 7.77 2.91
N ARG A 65 -4.44 7.39 2.20
CA ARG A 65 -5.81 7.53 2.72
C ARG A 65 -5.95 6.79 4.05
N ARG A 66 -5.45 5.56 4.13
CA ARG A 66 -5.52 4.77 5.35
C ARG A 66 -4.75 5.42 6.50
N VAL A 67 -3.54 5.91 6.24
CA VAL A 67 -2.72 6.61 7.25
C VAL A 67 -3.41 7.89 7.72
N ARG A 68 -3.97 8.68 6.79
CA ARG A 68 -4.72 9.90 7.11
C ARG A 68 -5.91 9.62 8.03
N GLU A 69 -6.70 8.59 7.76
CA GLU A 69 -7.80 8.18 8.64
C GLU A 69 -7.33 7.90 10.08
N LEU A 70 -6.12 7.35 10.28
CA LEU A 70 -5.56 7.12 11.62
C LEU A 70 -5.21 8.43 12.32
N ILE A 71 -4.60 9.33 11.58
CA ILE A 71 -4.23 10.64 12.08
C ILE A 71 -5.50 11.40 12.46
N ASP A 72 -6.54 11.39 11.63
CA ASP A 72 -7.80 12.09 11.91
C ASP A 72 -8.49 11.54 13.17
N VAL A 73 -8.55 10.21 13.33
CA VAL A 73 -9.05 9.58 14.56
C VAL A 73 -8.23 10.01 15.78
N ARG A 74 -6.90 10.07 15.65
CA ARG A 74 -6.01 10.52 16.72
C ARG A 74 -6.24 11.99 17.08
N LEU A 75 -6.30 12.87 16.08
CA LEU A 75 -6.46 14.31 16.25
C LEU A 75 -7.80 14.63 16.91
N ALA A 76 -8.88 13.91 16.56
CA ALA A 76 -10.19 14.06 17.18
C ALA A 76 -10.23 13.65 18.67
N GLN A 77 -9.28 12.80 19.11
CA GLN A 77 -9.20 12.30 20.48
C GLN A 77 -8.17 13.06 21.33
N LEU A 78 -7.33 13.91 20.73
CA LEU A 78 -6.33 14.69 21.44
C LEU A 78 -6.99 15.62 22.47
N LYS A 79 -6.86 15.27 23.75
CA LYS A 79 -7.06 16.21 24.85
C LYS A 79 -5.76 16.96 25.13
N ARG A 80 -5.85 18.24 25.55
CA ARG A 80 -4.68 18.97 26.02
C ARG A 80 -4.04 18.22 27.19
N GLY A 81 -2.73 17.95 27.09
CA GLY A 81 -1.93 17.35 28.18
C GLY A 81 -1.77 15.83 28.15
N GLU A 82 -2.12 15.14 27.05
CA GLU A 82 -1.84 13.70 26.93
C GLU A 82 -0.33 13.41 26.93
N SER A 83 0.04 12.38 27.68
CA SER A 83 1.42 11.94 27.81
C SER A 83 1.87 11.07 26.62
N VAL A 84 3.18 10.86 26.49
CA VAL A 84 3.75 9.93 25.51
C VAL A 84 3.33 8.48 25.81
N ASP A 85 3.06 8.14 27.08
CA ASP A 85 2.59 6.80 27.47
C ASP A 85 1.14 6.53 27.06
N ASP A 86 0.28 7.55 27.10
CA ASP A 86 -1.08 7.49 26.56
C ASP A 86 -1.05 7.23 25.04
N PHE A 87 -0.08 7.84 24.35
CA PHE A 87 0.15 7.61 22.94
C PHE A 87 0.62 6.17 22.65
N PHE A 88 1.60 5.63 23.40
CA PHE A 88 2.08 4.26 23.18
C PHE A 88 1.04 3.20 23.52
N SER A 89 0.29 3.39 24.60
CA SER A 89 -0.81 2.50 25.00
C SER A 89 -1.90 2.44 23.93
N PHE A 90 -2.18 3.58 23.29
CA PHE A 90 -3.07 3.64 22.14
C PHE A 90 -2.47 2.99 20.89
N LEU A 91 -1.19 3.21 20.57
CA LEU A 91 -0.54 2.53 19.44
C LEU A 91 -0.58 1.00 19.60
N ASN A 92 -0.56 0.52 20.83
CA ASN A 92 -0.73 -0.90 21.15
C ASN A 92 -2.20 -1.33 21.35
N SER A 93 -3.17 -0.42 21.20
CA SER A 93 -4.59 -0.75 21.31
C SER A 93 -5.06 -1.61 20.13
N SER A 94 -6.09 -2.41 20.36
CA SER A 94 -6.74 -3.25 19.35
C SER A 94 -7.32 -2.46 18.18
N ALA A 95 -7.64 -1.17 18.38
CA ALA A 95 -7.94 -0.24 17.29
C ALA A 95 -6.74 -0.15 16.36
N THR A 96 -5.58 0.27 16.85
CA THR A 96 -4.34 0.43 16.05
C THR A 96 -3.86 -0.89 15.44
N GLN A 97 -4.00 -2.03 16.12
CA GLN A 97 -3.71 -3.35 15.54
C GLN A 97 -4.58 -3.69 14.33
N ARG A 98 -5.86 -3.25 14.33
CA ARG A 98 -6.77 -3.42 13.20
C ARG A 98 -6.42 -2.51 12.02
N PHE A 99 -5.61 -1.49 12.26
CA PHE A 99 -5.19 -0.50 11.28
C PHE A 99 -3.79 -0.77 10.71
N LEU A 100 -2.81 -1.12 11.54
CA LEU A 100 -1.45 -1.51 11.17
C LEU A 100 -1.38 -3.03 10.88
N THR A 101 -2.21 -3.48 9.92
CA THR A 101 -2.22 -4.89 9.54
C THR A 101 -0.90 -5.29 8.87
N PRO A 102 -0.51 -6.57 8.93
CA PRO A 102 0.64 -7.07 8.15
C PRO A 102 0.55 -6.70 6.66
N ALA A 103 -0.66 -6.66 6.10
CA ALA A 103 -0.90 -6.23 4.72
C ALA A 103 -0.55 -4.75 4.48
N LEU A 104 -0.86 -3.85 5.43
CA LEU A 104 -0.46 -2.44 5.32
C LEU A 104 1.07 -2.30 5.41
N ARG A 105 1.70 -3.01 6.37
CA ARG A 105 3.17 -3.04 6.49
C ARG A 105 3.82 -3.49 5.20
N ARG A 106 3.36 -4.61 4.63
CA ARG A 106 3.85 -5.15 3.37
C ARG A 106 3.80 -4.14 2.24
N ARG A 107 2.66 -3.45 2.08
CA ARG A 107 2.48 -2.40 1.07
C ARG A 107 3.45 -1.24 1.29
N VAL A 108 3.58 -0.75 2.52
CA VAL A 108 4.53 0.33 2.84
C VAL A 108 5.96 -0.07 2.54
N THR A 109 6.40 -1.26 2.96
CA THR A 109 7.75 -1.77 2.67
C THR A 109 8.00 -1.90 1.18
N ALA A 110 7.08 -2.53 0.44
CA ALA A 110 7.20 -2.71 -1.00
C ALA A 110 7.16 -1.37 -1.78
N LEU A 111 6.42 -0.36 -1.30
CA LEU A 111 6.45 0.97 -1.90
C LEU A 111 7.75 1.71 -1.58
N TYR A 112 8.32 1.50 -0.39
CA TYR A 112 9.58 2.13 0.01
C TYR A 112 10.78 1.64 -0.82
N THR A 113 10.73 0.39 -1.33
CA THR A 113 11.75 -0.12 -2.26
C THR A 113 11.70 0.53 -3.64
N ILE A 114 10.61 1.25 -3.99
CA ILE A 114 10.46 1.94 -5.27
C ILE A 114 11.30 3.24 -5.32
N GLN A 115 11.65 3.83 -4.17
CA GLN A 115 12.29 5.16 -4.10
C GLN A 115 13.73 5.22 -3.55
N TYR A 116 14.37 4.10 -3.18
CA TYR A 116 15.72 4.17 -2.61
C TYR A 116 16.87 4.45 -3.60
N ASP A 117 16.60 4.50 -4.90
CA ASP A 117 17.63 4.82 -5.92
C ASP A 117 17.94 6.32 -6.06
N GLN A 118 17.27 7.21 -5.29
CA GLN A 118 17.48 8.67 -5.38
C GLN A 118 17.65 9.38 -4.03
N LEU A 119 17.61 8.66 -2.89
CA LEU A 119 18.04 9.23 -1.61
C LEU A 119 19.53 8.97 -1.39
N SER A 120 20.36 9.51 -2.30
CA SER A 120 21.65 9.97 -1.83
C SER A 120 21.34 11.17 -0.94
N LEU A 121 21.49 11.03 0.37
CA LEU A 121 21.82 12.16 1.23
C LEU A 121 23.22 12.63 0.80
N SER A 122 23.30 13.27 -0.37
CA SER A 122 24.47 14.00 -0.80
C SER A 122 24.21 15.48 -0.50
N GLN A 123 24.76 15.85 0.66
CA GLN A 123 25.08 17.20 1.15
C GLN A 123 23.91 18.04 1.67
#